data_AF-A0A9N9R0G4-F1
#
_entry.id   AF-A0A9N9R0G4-F1
#
_cell.length_a   1.000
_cell.length_b   1.000
_cell.length_c   1.000
_cell.angle_alpha   90.00
_cell.angle_beta   90.00
_cell.angle_gamma   90.00
#
_symmetry.space_group_name_H-M   'P 1'
#
loop_
_entity.id
_entity.type
_entity.pdbx_description
1 polymer ?
#
loop_
_entity_poly.entity_id
_entity_poly.type
_entity_poly.pdbx_seq_one_letter_code
_entity_poly.pdbx_strand_id
1 'polypeptide(L)'
;MTFFSGYLITDKRKNRLEAQRVAKRRKYAQIKLDPELYAREKERTRHRYLKKKEKGLVKPIAETSPRDQRIKRKKWREAACRYRQKKKDEKKTVKIPMPVMIIPTDEDVYR
;
A
#
# COMPACT_ATOMS: atom_id res chain seq x y z
N MET A 1 -31.29 27.41 3.93
CA MET A 1 -31.03 26.02 3.50
C MET A 1 -29.77 26.00 2.65
N THR A 2 -28.62 25.59 3.20
CA THR A 2 -27.37 25.45 2.44
C THR A 2 -27.27 24.03 1.87
N PHE A 3 -27.47 23.91 0.55
CA PHE A 3 -27.32 22.66 -0.18
C PHE A 3 -25.84 22.25 -0.17
N PHE A 4 -25.50 21.20 0.59
CA PHE A 4 -24.23 20.50 0.46
C PHE A 4 -24.20 19.81 -0.90
N SER A 5 -23.61 20.47 -1.89
CA SER A 5 -23.25 19.89 -3.19
C SER A 5 -22.19 18.80 -2.98
N GLY A 6 -22.66 17.59 -2.71
CA GLY A 6 -21.89 16.37 -2.58
C GLY A 6 -21.41 15.86 -3.93
N TYR A 7 -20.40 16.53 -4.49
CA TYR A 7 -19.36 16.03 -5.41
C TYR A 7 -19.61 14.68 -6.12
N LEU A 8 -20.03 14.76 -7.39
CA LEU A 8 -19.60 13.82 -8.41
C LEU A 8 -18.08 14.00 -8.63
N ILE A 9 -17.28 13.07 -8.13
CA ILE A 9 -15.85 13.00 -8.46
C ILE A 9 -15.75 12.57 -9.93
N THR A 10 -15.52 13.55 -10.82
CA THR A 10 -15.34 13.33 -12.26
C THR A 10 -14.17 12.38 -12.54
N ASP A 11 -14.29 11.51 -13.55
CA ASP A 11 -13.28 10.48 -13.83
C ASP A 11 -11.90 11.07 -14.17
N LYS A 12 -11.85 12.28 -14.74
CA LYS A 12 -10.60 13.04 -14.93
C LYS A 12 -9.85 13.27 -13.61
N ARG A 13 -10.58 13.55 -12.51
CA ARG A 13 -9.98 13.73 -11.18
C ARG A 13 -9.44 12.42 -10.61
N LYS A 14 -10.14 11.30 -10.83
CA LYS A 14 -9.67 9.96 -10.42
C LYS A 14 -8.38 9.59 -11.16
N ASN A 15 -8.36 9.75 -12.48
CA ASN A 15 -7.20 9.42 -13.31
C ASN A 15 -5.96 10.26 -12.91
N ARG A 16 -6.14 11.55 -12.61
CA ARG A 16 -5.05 12.41 -12.12
C ARG A 16 -4.50 11.91 -10.77
N LEU A 17 -5.37 11.53 -9.84
CA LEU A 17 -4.95 11.00 -8.54
C LEU A 17 -4.23 9.66 -8.66
N GLU A 18 -4.65 8.80 -9.59
CA GLU A 18 -3.97 7.54 -9.86
C GLU A 18 -2.58 7.75 -10.46
N ALA A 19 -2.45 8.64 -11.45
CA ALA A 19 -1.15 9.02 -12.02
C ALA A 19 -0.19 9.53 -10.93
N GLN A 20 -0.68 10.38 -10.01
CA GLN A 20 0.12 10.84 -8.86
C GLN A 20 0.53 9.69 -7.94
N ARG A 21 -0.36 8.72 -7.66
CA ARG A 21 -0.04 7.53 -6.85
C ARG A 21 1.03 6.66 -7.52
N VAL A 22 0.98 6.51 -8.84
CA VAL A 22 1.98 5.73 -9.60
C VAL A 22 3.33 6.44 -9.59
N ALA A 23 3.38 7.74 -9.89
CA ALA A 23 4.61 8.53 -9.85
C ALA A 23 5.27 8.49 -8.46
N LYS A 24 4.47 8.62 -7.40
CA LYS A 24 4.98 8.55 -6.01
C LYS A 24 5.54 7.17 -5.68
N ARG A 25 4.90 6.09 -6.15
CA ARG A 25 5.40 4.71 -5.99
C ARG A 25 6.74 4.53 -6.70
N ARG A 26 6.87 5.01 -7.94
CA ARG A 26 8.13 4.95 -8.72
C ARG A 26 9.25 5.71 -8.03
N LYS A 27 9.00 6.94 -7.58
CA LYS A 27 9.98 7.74 -6.84
C LYS A 27 10.44 7.06 -5.55
N TYR A 28 9.51 6.47 -4.79
CA TYR A 28 9.88 5.75 -3.56
C TYR A 28 10.68 4.48 -3.86
N ALA A 29 10.37 3.77 -4.95
CA ALA A 29 11.16 2.63 -5.39
C ALA A 29 12.60 3.04 -5.71
N GLN A 30 12.79 4.15 -6.43
CA GLN A 30 14.12 4.71 -6.72
C GLN A 30 14.88 5.08 -5.44
N ILE A 31 14.23 5.77 -4.50
CA ILE A 31 14.84 6.12 -3.19
C ILE A 31 15.26 4.86 -2.43
N LYS A 32 14.52 3.76 -2.56
CA LYS A 32 14.85 2.51 -1.87
C LYS A 32 16.05 1.77 -2.49
N LEU A 33 16.38 2.04 -3.76
CA LEU A 33 17.54 1.44 -4.42
C LEU A 33 18.86 2.03 -3.89
N ASP A 34 18.84 3.30 -3.45
CA ASP A 34 20.00 3.99 -2.89
C ASP A 34 19.96 3.96 -1.34
N PRO A 35 20.94 3.33 -0.67
CA PRO A 35 20.94 3.20 0.78
C PRO A 35 21.07 4.54 1.52
N GLU A 36 21.81 5.51 1.00
CA GLU A 36 22.01 6.80 1.65
C GLU A 36 20.73 7.65 1.58
N LEU A 37 20.12 7.71 0.39
CA LEU A 37 18.84 8.40 0.22
C LEU A 37 17.73 7.75 1.05
N TYR A 38 17.72 6.42 1.15
CA TYR A 38 16.77 5.70 1.98
C TYR A 38 16.93 6.01 3.47
N ALA A 39 18.17 6.02 3.97
CA ALA A 39 18.46 6.37 5.36
C ALA A 39 18.01 7.79 5.69
N ARG A 40 18.35 8.76 4.83
CA ARG A 40 17.93 10.16 4.98
C ARG A 40 16.41 10.32 4.98
N GLU A 41 15.70 9.59 4.12
CA GLU A 41 14.23 9.61 4.08
C GLU A 41 13.61 9.03 5.36
N LYS A 42 14.21 7.97 5.91
CA LYS A 42 13.79 7.32 7.15
C LYS A 42 13.93 8.27 8.34
N GLU A 43 15.07 8.95 8.46
CA GLU A 43 15.30 9.97 9.50
C GLU A 43 14.33 11.13 9.38
N ARG A 44 14.16 11.67 8.16
CA ARG A 44 13.18 12.74 7.90
C ARG A 44 11.77 12.35 8.35
N THR A 45 11.37 11.10 8.07
CA THR A 45 10.06 10.57 8.47
C THR A 45 9.95 10.43 9.98
N ARG A 46 11.01 9.95 10.66
CA ARG A 46 11.11 9.87 12.11
C ARG A 46 10.95 11.26 12.75
N HIS A 47 11.69 12.27 12.28
CA HIS A 47 11.57 13.64 12.78
C HIS A 47 10.16 14.21 12.60
N ARG A 48 9.51 13.96 11.46
CA ARG A 48 8.11 14.37 11.24
C ARG A 48 7.17 13.70 12.24
N TYR A 49 7.37 12.42 12.54
CA TYR A 49 6.57 11.71 13.53
C TYR A 49 6.77 12.28 14.94
N LEU A 50 8.02 12.50 15.36
CA LEU A 50 8.35 13.10 16.66
C LEU A 50 7.72 14.49 16.81
N LYS A 51 7.86 15.37 15.81
CA LYS A 51 7.20 16.68 15.80
C LYS A 51 5.68 16.60 15.94
N LYS A 52 5.03 15.60 15.35
CA LYS A 52 3.58 15.40 15.51
C LYS A 52 3.21 14.85 16.89
N LYS A 53 4.06 14.02 17.48
CA LYS A 53 3.90 13.49 18.83
C LYS A 53 4.07 14.60 19.87
N GLU A 54 5.10 15.44 19.72
CA GLU A 54 5.33 16.63 20.55
C GLU A 54 4.15 17.60 20.50
N LYS A 55 3.57 17.82 19.31
CA LYS A 55 2.36 18.65 19.14
C LYS A 55 1.06 18.00 19.64
N GLY A 56 1.10 16.78 20.19
CA GLY A 56 -0.10 16.07 20.68
C GLY A 56 -1.06 15.61 19.58
N LEU A 57 -0.68 15.68 18.31
CA LEU A 57 -1.51 15.24 17.17
C LEU A 57 -1.59 13.72 17.06
N VAL A 58 -0.59 13.01 17.60
CA VAL A 58 -0.55 11.55 17.64
C VAL A 58 -0.77 11.11 19.09
N LYS A 59 -2.01 10.74 19.41
CA LYS A 59 -2.37 10.17 20.72
C LYS A 59 -2.21 8.65 20.72
N PRO A 60 -1.59 8.04 21.76
CA PRO A 60 -1.61 6.60 21.94
C PRO A 60 -3.05 6.10 22.10
N ILE A 61 -3.28 4.82 21.81
CA ILE A 61 -4.64 4.26 21.84
C ILE A 61 -5.29 4.38 23.23
N ALA A 62 -4.50 4.22 24.29
CA ALA A 62 -4.96 4.31 25.67
C ALA A 62 -5.58 5.69 25.99
N GLU A 63 -5.02 6.76 25.43
CA GLU A 63 -5.49 8.14 25.62
C GLU A 63 -6.66 8.53 24.71
N THR A 64 -7.07 7.65 23.79
CA THR A 64 -8.22 7.92 22.91
C THR A 64 -9.54 7.49 23.53
N SER A 65 -10.66 8.13 23.14
CA SER A 65 -11.99 7.77 23.62
C SER A 65 -12.29 6.28 23.40
N PRO A 66 -12.99 5.58 24.34
CA PRO A 66 -13.34 4.16 24.19
C PRO A 66 -14.02 3.83 22.85
N ARG A 67 -14.84 4.76 22.33
CA ARG A 67 -15.50 4.62 21.03
C ARG A 67 -14.48 4.58 19.88
N ASP A 68 -13.52 5.50 19.90
CA ASP A 68 -12.45 5.57 18.89
C ASP A 68 -11.50 4.39 18.98
N GLN A 69 -11.19 3.94 20.20
CA GLN A 69 -10.44 2.71 20.42
C GLN A 69 -11.13 1.52 19.75
N ARG A 70 -12.44 1.38 19.93
CA ARG A 70 -13.24 0.32 19.31
C ARG A 70 -13.20 0.40 17.78
N ILE A 71 -13.35 1.59 17.20
CA ILE A 71 -13.26 1.81 15.75
C ILE A 71 -11.87 1.44 15.22
N LYS A 72 -10.80 1.90 15.88
CA LYS A 72 -9.41 1.57 15.50
C LYS A 72 -9.17 0.06 15.56
N ARG A 73 -9.54 -0.60 16.66
CA ARG A 73 -9.40 -2.06 16.82
C ARG A 73 -10.21 -2.83 15.78
N LYS A 74 -11.42 -2.37 15.44
CA LYS A 74 -12.22 -2.95 14.33
C LYS A 74 -11.45 -2.88 13.01
N LYS A 75 -10.94 -1.70 12.64
CA LYS A 75 -10.12 -1.52 11.44
C LYS A 75 -8.86 -2.40 11.44
N TRP A 76 -8.21 -2.56 12.60
CA TRP A 76 -7.04 -3.45 12.73
C TRP A 76 -7.40 -4.91 12.47
N ARG A 77 -8.52 -5.39 13.03
CA ARG A 77 -9.02 -6.75 12.77
C ARG A 77 -9.32 -6.96 11.29
N GLU A 78 -10.03 -6.02 10.66
CA GLU A 78 -10.33 -6.07 9.22
C GLU A 78 -9.06 -6.11 8.37
N ALA A 79 -8.09 -5.25 8.67
CA ALA A 79 -6.81 -5.22 7.96
C ALA A 79 -6.02 -6.53 8.15
N ALA A 80 -6.00 -7.08 9.36
CA ALA A 80 -5.35 -8.37 9.65
C ALA A 80 -6.03 -9.52 8.90
N CYS A 81 -7.36 -9.55 8.85
CA CYS A 81 -8.11 -10.54 8.07
C CYS A 81 -7.77 -10.44 6.58
N ARG A 82 -7.81 -9.24 6.00
CA ARG A 82 -7.46 -9.00 4.58
C ARG A 82 -6.03 -9.43 4.26
N TYR A 83 -5.07 -9.11 5.13
CA TYR A 83 -3.68 -9.54 4.96
C TYR A 83 -3.54 -11.07 4.97
N ARG A 84 -4.20 -11.75 5.92
CA ARG A 84 -4.20 -13.22 6.00
C ARG A 84 -4.84 -13.87 4.77
N GLN A 85 -5.95 -13.33 4.29
CA GLN A 85 -6.60 -13.79 3.05
C GLN A 85 -5.67 -13.64 1.86
N LYS A 86 -5.11 -12.43 1.65
CA LYS A 86 -4.14 -12.18 0.58
C LYS A 86 -2.98 -13.18 0.61
N LYS A 87 -2.43 -13.46 1.79
CA LYS A 87 -1.34 -14.44 1.94
C LYS A 87 -1.76 -15.88 1.66
N LYS A 88 -3.01 -16.25 1.95
CA LYS A 88 -3.58 -17.55 1.55
C LYS A 88 -3.73 -17.63 0.03
N ASP A 89 -4.19 -16.56 -0.60
CA ASP A 89 -4.39 -16.52 -2.06
C ASP A 89 -3.06 -16.56 -2.81
N GLU A 90 -2.05 -15.80 -2.37
CA GLU A 90 -0.67 -15.86 -2.89
C GLU A 90 -0.10 -17.30 -2.83
N LYS A 91 -0.39 -18.05 -1.76
CA LYS A 91 0.02 -19.45 -1.64
C LYS A 91 -0.73 -20.39 -2.60
N LYS A 92 -1.97 -20.07 -2.99
CA LYS A 92 -2.73 -20.85 -3.96
C LYS A 92 -2.25 -20.60 -5.38
N THR A 93 -1.96 -19.35 -5.73
CA THR A 93 -1.50 -18.98 -7.08
C THR A 93 -0.14 -19.57 -7.43
N VAL A 94 0.76 -19.73 -6.45
CA VAL A 94 2.09 -20.34 -6.66
C VAL A 94 2.00 -21.85 -6.92
N LYS A 95 0.87 -22.50 -6.60
CA LYS A 95 0.69 -23.96 -6.81
C LYS A 95 0.17 -24.33 -8.20
N ILE A 96 -0.12 -23.37 -9.06
CA ILE A 96 -0.45 -23.67 -10.46
C ILE A 96 0.90 -23.85 -11.16
N PRO A 97 1.29 -25.09 -11.56
CA PRO A 97 2.49 -25.27 -12.33
C PRO A 97 2.33 -24.47 -13.62
N MET A 98 3.32 -23.63 -13.93
CA MET A 98 3.40 -22.97 -15.23
C MET A 98 3.24 -24.06 -16.31
N PRO A 99 2.38 -23.88 -17.32
CA PRO A 99 2.38 -24.79 -18.45
C PRO A 99 3.81 -24.80 -18.99
N VAL A 100 4.46 -25.95 -18.95
CA VAL A 100 5.77 -26.15 -19.55
C VAL A 100 5.55 -25.90 -21.03
N MET A 101 5.92 -24.70 -21.49
CA MET A 101 6.04 -24.42 -22.90
C MET A 101 7.19 -25.30 -23.37
N ILE A 102 6.85 -26.45 -23.95
CA ILE A 102 7.80 -27.28 -24.67
C ILE A 102 8.23 -26.42 -25.85
N ILE A 103 9.33 -25.71 -25.69
CA ILE A 103 9.99 -25.00 -26.78
C ILE A 103 10.51 -26.14 -27.66
N PRO A 104 10.04 -26.28 -28.91
CA PRO A 104 10.60 -27.25 -29.83
C PRO A 104 12.09 -26.93 -29.95
N THR A 105 12.94 -27.84 -29.49
CA THR A 105 14.36 -27.75 -29.74
C THR A 105 14.58 -28.01 -31.23
N ASP A 106 15.48 -27.27 -31.87
CA ASP A 106 15.74 -27.32 -33.33
C ASP A 106 16.13 -28.73 -33.84
N GLU A 107 16.34 -29.70 -32.94
CA GLU A 107 16.58 -31.12 -33.25
C GLU A 107 15.33 -31.88 -33.73
N ASP A 108 14.12 -31.43 -33.41
CA ASP A 108 12.87 -32.12 -33.77
C ASP A 108 12.32 -31.73 -35.17
N VAL A 109 12.93 -30.74 -35.82
CA VAL A 109 12.53 -30.25 -37.15
C VAL A 109 13.20 -31.04 -38.29
N TYR A 110 14.26 -31.81 -37.99
CA TYR A 110 15.06 -32.53 -38.98
C TYR A 110 15.03 -34.07 -38.82
N ARG A 111 13.95 -34.63 -38.27
CA ARG A 111 13.73 -36.08 -38.18
C ARG A 111 12.67 -36.60 -39.14
#